data_AF-A0A428Z9I7-F1
#
_entry.id   AF-A0A428Z9I7-F1
#
_cell.length_a   1.000
_cell.length_b   1.000
_cell.length_c   1.000
_cell.angle_alpha   90.00
_cell.angle_beta   90.00
_cell.angle_gamma   90.00
#
_symmetry.space_group_name_H-M   'P 1'
#
loop_
_entity.id
_entity.type
_entity.pdbx_description
1 polymer ?
#
loop_
_entity_poly.entity_id
_entity_poly.type
_entity_poly.pdbx_seq_one_letter_code
_entity_poly.pdbx_strand_id
1 'polypeptide(L)'
;MGEGRLRAKTTNFFLRWVHRRRYYAFVATVLVVATVVLLLIALGLDKYGENLSLNLGADLIGTIVVLFLIAPFMTKADRLNEAVLDRFNHRAFIRQAAGARHRIMIMELWTDLLQGGYQDEFLSAIREALERKVEVRILLLDPDARAAEQRADDLLQQTDVVDNILDNLRVLNEFKRDLPERMRRYLDVRIYSALPPVQMYRVDDHVIVSFYPVNMTSWNAAQYQTSPQAQLGQFVGTKFDELWEARSTRWLDQFWTLTLDDQNERYEARFVEIDDQFYVSGRTIVEHNLRNGIDGLPVRIVNDNAKGEVHRSKSFLLTPLDQSSADLAMALDHFNRKYGHTHQDVILKLTPSPSTE
;
A
#
# COMPACT_ATOMS: atom_id res chain seq x y z
N MET A 1 26.47 16.79 -37.91
CA MET A 1 27.54 15.77 -37.86
C MET A 1 27.74 15.38 -36.42
N GLY A 2 27.47 14.11 -36.07
CA GLY A 2 27.60 13.62 -34.70
C GLY A 2 26.85 12.33 -34.43
N GLU A 3 26.93 11.35 -35.34
CA GLU A 3 26.54 9.97 -35.04
C GLU A 3 27.73 9.26 -34.38
N GLY A 4 27.52 8.66 -33.20
CA GLY A 4 28.61 7.98 -32.51
C GLY A 4 28.20 7.19 -31.27
N ARG A 5 27.98 5.88 -31.49
CA ARG A 5 28.22 4.76 -30.55
C ARG A 5 27.23 4.53 -29.40
N LEU A 6 26.24 3.67 -29.68
CA LEU A 6 25.72 2.69 -28.73
C LEU A 6 25.76 1.29 -29.36
N ARG A 7 26.87 0.57 -29.15
CA ARG A 7 26.96 -0.86 -29.44
C ARG A 7 27.94 -1.51 -28.46
N ALA A 8 27.39 -2.26 -27.50
CA ALA A 8 27.95 -3.48 -26.89
C ALA A 8 27.45 -3.65 -25.44
N LYS A 9 26.28 -4.28 -25.25
CA LYS A 9 25.90 -4.92 -23.98
C LYS A 9 25.01 -6.17 -24.15
N THR A 10 25.06 -6.83 -25.31
CA THR A 10 24.25 -8.05 -25.58
C THR A 10 25.06 -9.36 -25.50
N THR A 11 26.37 -9.30 -25.31
CA THR A 11 27.24 -10.49 -25.40
C THR A 11 27.22 -11.41 -24.17
N ASN A 12 26.65 -10.98 -23.03
CA ASN A 12 26.64 -11.78 -21.80
C ASN A 12 25.39 -12.67 -21.59
N PHE A 13 24.31 -12.43 -22.34
CA PHE A 13 23.08 -13.23 -22.21
C PHE A 13 23.22 -14.61 -22.87
N PHE A 14 23.87 -14.65 -24.04
CA PHE A 14 24.05 -15.87 -24.83
C PHE A 14 24.97 -16.89 -24.15
N LEU A 15 26.04 -16.42 -23.50
CA LEU A 15 26.97 -17.26 -22.74
C LEU A 15 26.32 -17.93 -21.51
N ARG A 16 25.46 -17.21 -20.78
CA ARG A 16 24.69 -17.78 -19.65
C ARG A 16 23.65 -18.79 -20.12
N TRP A 17 23.01 -18.53 -21.27
CA TRP A 17 22.05 -19.44 -21.89
C TRP A 17 22.71 -20.76 -22.35
N VAL A 18 23.91 -20.69 -22.95
CA VAL A 18 24.69 -21.86 -23.37
C VAL A 18 25.22 -22.65 -22.16
N HIS A 19 25.68 -21.99 -21.10
CA HIS A 19 26.15 -22.67 -19.88
C HIS A 19 25.04 -23.44 -19.16
N ARG A 20 23.82 -22.89 -19.07
CA ARG A 20 22.66 -23.62 -18.54
C ARG A 20 22.39 -24.89 -19.35
N ARG A 21 22.43 -24.81 -20.68
CA ARG A 21 22.16 -25.95 -21.57
C ARG A 21 23.20 -27.07 -21.43
N ARG A 22 24.48 -26.71 -21.27
CA ARG A 22 25.57 -27.67 -21.00
C ARG A 22 25.46 -28.33 -19.64
N TYR A 23 25.05 -27.59 -18.61
CA TYR A 23 24.81 -28.13 -17.28
C TYR A 23 23.71 -29.19 -17.29
N TYR A 24 22.55 -28.89 -17.91
CA TYR A 24 21.46 -29.88 -18.02
C TYR A 24 21.85 -31.09 -18.88
N ALA A 25 22.61 -30.88 -19.98
CA ALA A 25 23.12 -31.98 -20.79
C ALA A 25 24.08 -32.88 -20.00
N PHE A 26 24.97 -32.30 -19.18
CA PHE A 26 25.87 -33.06 -18.32
C PHE A 26 25.12 -33.87 -17.26
N VAL A 27 24.18 -33.24 -16.55
CA VAL A 27 23.34 -33.92 -15.55
C VAL A 27 22.54 -35.06 -16.18
N ALA A 28 21.95 -34.84 -17.37
CA ALA A 28 21.24 -35.88 -18.10
C ALA A 28 22.15 -37.05 -18.49
N THR A 29 23.36 -36.78 -18.98
CA THR A 29 24.34 -37.82 -19.31
C THR A 29 24.76 -38.62 -18.07
N VAL A 30 25.04 -37.95 -16.95
CA VAL A 30 25.40 -38.62 -15.69
C VAL A 30 24.27 -39.52 -15.20
N LEU A 31 23.02 -39.06 -15.26
CA LEU A 31 21.86 -39.86 -14.87
C LEU A 31 21.68 -41.07 -15.77
N VAL A 32 21.78 -40.90 -17.10
CA VAL A 32 21.68 -42.02 -18.05
C VAL A 32 22.77 -43.06 -17.80
N VAL A 33 24.02 -42.63 -17.59
CA VAL A 33 25.13 -43.53 -17.29
C VAL A 33 24.89 -44.25 -15.96
N ALA A 34 24.47 -43.54 -14.92
CA ALA A 34 24.16 -44.15 -13.62
C ALA A 34 23.03 -45.19 -13.73
N THR A 35 21.97 -44.89 -14.48
CA THR A 35 20.86 -45.84 -14.73
C THR A 35 21.36 -47.06 -15.48
N VAL A 36 22.18 -46.91 -16.53
CA VAL A 36 22.74 -48.04 -17.28
C VAL A 36 23.63 -48.92 -16.39
N VAL A 37 24.48 -48.31 -15.55
CA VAL A 37 25.34 -49.04 -14.62
C VAL A 37 24.52 -49.82 -13.60
N LEU A 38 23.49 -49.21 -13.00
CA LEU A 38 22.59 -49.87 -12.06
C LEU A 38 21.84 -51.04 -12.72
N LEU A 39 21.37 -50.85 -13.96
CA LEU A 39 20.73 -51.91 -14.75
C LEU A 39 21.68 -53.07 -15.04
N LEU A 40 22.95 -52.79 -15.33
CA LEU A 40 23.97 -53.81 -15.58
C LEU A 40 24.33 -54.61 -14.33
N ILE A 41 24.43 -53.94 -13.17
CA ILE A 41 24.69 -54.60 -11.87
C ILE A 41 23.51 -55.51 -11.50
N ALA A 42 22.29 -55.06 -11.76
CA ALA A 42 21.09 -55.77 -11.35
C ALA A 42 20.74 -56.99 -12.24
N LEU A 43 21.35 -57.13 -13.43
CA LEU A 43 21.24 -58.32 -14.29
C LEU A 43 21.70 -59.63 -13.62
N GLY A 44 22.51 -59.54 -12.55
CA GLY A 44 22.98 -60.71 -11.79
C GLY A 44 22.03 -61.23 -10.71
N LEU A 45 20.85 -60.63 -10.52
CA LEU A 45 19.90 -61.00 -9.47
C LEU A 45 18.82 -61.95 -9.98
N ASP A 46 18.52 -63.01 -9.22
CA ASP A 46 17.40 -63.91 -9.53
C ASP A 46 16.05 -63.16 -9.47
N LYS A 47 15.17 -63.41 -10.45
CA LYS A 47 13.87 -62.73 -10.67
C LYS A 47 13.95 -61.24 -11.06
N TYR A 48 15.07 -60.81 -11.64
CA TYR A 48 15.29 -59.44 -12.08
C TYR A 48 14.24 -58.89 -13.06
N GLY A 49 13.83 -59.67 -14.08
CA GLY A 49 12.90 -59.18 -15.11
C GLY A 49 11.50 -58.82 -14.58
N GLU A 50 11.01 -59.58 -13.59
CA GLU A 50 9.68 -59.39 -13.00
C GLU A 50 9.68 -58.16 -12.07
N ASN A 51 10.70 -58.02 -11.23
CA ASN A 51 10.83 -56.87 -10.33
C ASN A 51 11.22 -55.57 -11.04
N LEU A 52 12.00 -55.64 -12.12
CA LEU A 52 12.39 -54.46 -12.90
C LEU A 52 11.20 -53.92 -13.68
N SER A 53 10.45 -54.77 -14.38
CA SER A 53 9.29 -54.32 -15.17
C SER A 53 8.19 -53.69 -14.29
N LEU A 54 8.01 -54.20 -13.07
CA LEU A 54 6.98 -53.71 -12.14
C LEU A 54 7.35 -52.36 -11.50
N ASN A 55 8.61 -52.18 -11.08
CA ASN A 55 9.06 -50.89 -10.52
C ASN A 55 9.30 -49.84 -11.60
N LEU A 56 9.92 -50.21 -12.72
CA LEU A 56 10.23 -49.29 -13.81
C LEU A 56 8.97 -48.87 -14.57
N GLY A 57 7.97 -49.75 -14.65
CA GLY A 57 6.64 -49.42 -15.16
C GLY A 57 5.91 -48.41 -14.26
N ALA A 58 5.92 -48.61 -12.94
CA ALA A 58 5.28 -47.69 -11.99
C ALA A 58 5.94 -46.30 -11.99
N ASP A 59 7.28 -46.23 -11.99
CA ASP A 59 8.01 -44.96 -12.00
C ASP A 59 7.89 -44.22 -13.34
N LEU A 60 7.87 -44.95 -14.47
CA LEU A 60 7.67 -44.34 -15.78
C LEU A 60 6.27 -43.75 -15.91
N ILE A 61 5.24 -44.47 -15.44
CA ILE A 61 3.86 -43.97 -15.43
C ILE A 61 3.74 -42.75 -14.50
N GLY A 62 4.30 -42.82 -13.30
CA GLY A 62 4.31 -41.70 -12.36
C GLY A 62 5.01 -40.46 -12.94
N THR A 63 6.17 -40.66 -13.58
CA THR A 63 6.95 -39.59 -14.22
C THR A 63 6.20 -38.98 -15.41
N ILE A 64 5.54 -39.79 -16.25
CA ILE A 64 4.73 -39.31 -17.37
C ILE A 64 3.53 -38.51 -16.85
N VAL A 65 2.83 -38.98 -15.82
CA VAL A 65 1.71 -38.24 -15.21
C VAL A 65 2.18 -36.90 -14.65
N VAL A 66 3.29 -36.87 -13.92
CA VAL A 66 3.83 -35.61 -13.37
C VAL A 66 4.27 -34.65 -14.49
N LEU A 67 5.00 -35.13 -15.50
CA LEU A 67 5.53 -34.27 -16.58
C LEU A 67 4.49 -33.81 -17.60
N PHE A 68 3.49 -34.63 -17.92
CA PHE A 68 2.52 -34.33 -18.98
C PHE A 68 1.16 -33.86 -18.47
N LEU A 69 0.78 -34.22 -17.24
CA LEU A 69 -0.43 -33.68 -16.62
C LEU A 69 -0.08 -32.54 -15.67
N ILE A 70 0.74 -32.76 -14.65
CA ILE A 70 0.88 -31.79 -13.55
C ILE A 70 1.78 -30.59 -13.93
N ALA A 71 2.96 -30.83 -14.50
CA ALA A 71 3.94 -29.78 -14.82
C ALA A 71 3.44 -28.70 -15.82
N PRO A 72 2.69 -29.03 -16.90
CA PRO A 72 2.12 -28.01 -17.77
C PRO A 72 1.01 -27.20 -17.08
N PHE A 73 0.28 -27.73 -16.09
CA PHE A 73 -0.65 -26.92 -15.30
C PHE A 73 0.11 -25.95 -14.37
N MET A 74 1.19 -26.38 -13.72
CA MET A 74 2.03 -25.51 -12.89
C MET A 74 2.70 -24.40 -13.70
N THR A 75 3.37 -24.73 -14.81
CA THR A 75 4.11 -23.73 -15.60
C THR A 75 3.23 -22.78 -16.41
N LYS A 76 1.98 -23.18 -16.73
CA LYS A 76 1.01 -22.33 -17.42
C LYS A 76 0.27 -21.41 -16.43
N ALA A 77 0.08 -21.84 -15.18
CA ALA A 77 -0.44 -20.98 -14.11
C ALA A 77 0.54 -19.85 -13.73
N ASP A 78 1.85 -20.12 -13.77
CA ASP A 78 2.87 -19.10 -13.46
C ASP A 78 3.14 -18.13 -14.62
N ARG A 79 3.11 -18.59 -15.88
CA ARG A 79 3.43 -17.74 -17.04
C ARG A 79 2.29 -16.86 -17.55
N LEU A 80 1.03 -17.18 -17.22
CA LEU A 80 -0.12 -16.38 -17.68
C LEU A 80 -0.34 -15.10 -16.86
N ASN A 81 0.29 -14.99 -15.69
CA ASN A 81 0.03 -13.91 -14.73
C ASN A 81 1.14 -12.86 -14.65
N GLU A 82 2.32 -13.12 -15.22
CA GLU A 82 3.46 -12.19 -15.16
C GLU A 82 3.62 -11.42 -16.47
N ALA A 83 3.03 -10.23 -16.54
CA ALA A 83 3.19 -9.30 -17.67
C ALA A 83 3.87 -8.02 -17.19
N VAL A 84 4.82 -7.50 -17.97
CA VAL A 84 5.44 -6.20 -17.71
C VAL A 84 4.83 -5.17 -18.65
N LEU A 85 4.24 -4.12 -18.11
CA LEU A 85 3.76 -2.97 -18.87
C LEU A 85 4.72 -1.80 -18.67
N ASP A 86 4.85 -0.94 -19.69
CA ASP A 86 5.72 0.24 -19.60
C ASP A 86 5.18 1.31 -18.63
N ARG A 87 3.85 1.35 -18.42
CA ARG A 87 3.16 2.32 -17.56
C ARG A 87 1.83 1.79 -17.03
N PHE A 88 1.29 2.44 -16.00
CA PHE A 88 0.00 2.10 -15.43
C PHE A 88 -1.16 2.47 -16.37
N ASN A 89 -2.11 1.54 -16.50
CA ASN A 89 -3.30 1.73 -17.33
C ASN A 89 -4.53 1.99 -16.44
N HIS A 90 -4.73 3.27 -16.09
CA HIS A 90 -5.83 3.74 -15.24
C HIS A 90 -7.19 3.19 -15.66
N ARG A 91 -7.56 3.35 -16.94
CA ARG A 91 -8.87 2.91 -17.44
C ARG A 91 -9.05 1.39 -17.41
N ALA A 92 -7.97 0.62 -17.62
CA ALA A 92 -8.04 -0.83 -17.47
C ALA A 92 -8.26 -1.24 -16.01
N PHE A 93 -7.56 -0.60 -15.08
CA PHE A 93 -7.75 -0.83 -13.65
C PHE A 93 -9.17 -0.45 -13.19
N ILE A 94 -9.69 0.71 -13.60
CA ILE A 94 -11.06 1.16 -13.27
C ILE A 94 -12.10 0.14 -13.74
N ARG A 95 -11.97 -0.39 -14.97
CA ARG A 95 -12.86 -1.45 -15.47
C ARG A 95 -12.75 -2.74 -14.65
N GLN A 96 -11.55 -3.12 -14.22
CA GLN A 96 -11.37 -4.28 -13.34
C GLN A 96 -12.02 -4.05 -11.97
N ALA A 97 -11.81 -2.87 -11.36
CA ALA A 97 -12.42 -2.49 -10.09
C ALA A 97 -13.96 -2.50 -10.16
N ALA A 98 -14.55 -1.97 -11.22
CA ALA A 98 -15.99 -2.06 -11.48
C ALA A 98 -16.47 -3.52 -11.66
N GLY A 99 -15.58 -4.43 -12.04
CA GLY A 99 -15.82 -5.87 -12.16
C GLY A 99 -15.49 -6.70 -10.91
N ALA A 100 -15.02 -6.09 -9.83
CA ALA A 100 -14.56 -6.81 -8.65
C ALA A 100 -15.66 -7.66 -7.98
N ARG A 101 -15.26 -8.78 -7.37
CA ARG A 101 -16.16 -9.73 -6.70
C ARG A 101 -15.88 -9.90 -5.21
N HIS A 102 -14.64 -9.73 -4.78
CA HIS A 102 -14.24 -10.03 -3.41
C HIS A 102 -13.52 -8.85 -2.76
N ARG A 103 -12.47 -8.34 -3.40
CA ARG A 103 -11.66 -7.27 -2.81
C ARG A 103 -10.97 -6.37 -3.82
N ILE A 104 -10.80 -5.11 -3.42
CA ILE A 104 -9.95 -4.11 -4.05
C ILE A 104 -8.98 -3.62 -2.99
N MET A 105 -7.68 -3.67 -3.27
CA MET A 105 -6.64 -3.17 -2.35
C MET A 105 -5.71 -2.23 -3.10
N ILE A 106 -5.45 -1.06 -2.53
CA ILE A 106 -4.55 -0.04 -3.09
C ILE A 106 -3.56 0.35 -2.01
N MET A 107 -2.26 0.25 -2.30
CA MET A 107 -1.17 0.79 -1.50
C MET A 107 -0.31 1.65 -2.40
N GLU A 108 -0.32 2.94 -2.12
CA GLU A 108 0.30 3.96 -2.95
C GLU A 108 0.79 5.12 -2.07
N LEU A 109 1.62 6.00 -2.61
CA LEU A 109 1.90 7.28 -1.96
C LEU A 109 0.70 8.23 -2.15
N TRP A 110 0.35 8.50 -3.41
CA TRP A 110 -0.88 9.12 -3.90
C TRP A 110 -1.17 8.60 -5.32
N THR A 111 -2.42 8.68 -5.78
CA THR A 111 -2.84 8.11 -7.07
C THR A 111 -3.55 9.11 -7.98
N ASP A 112 -3.17 9.10 -9.26
CA ASP A 112 -3.88 9.82 -10.33
C ASP A 112 -5.32 9.31 -10.51
N LEU A 113 -5.69 8.14 -9.94
CA LEU A 113 -7.07 7.64 -9.95
C LEU A 113 -8.04 8.54 -9.17
N LEU A 114 -7.53 9.32 -8.21
CA LEU A 114 -8.31 10.23 -7.37
C LEU A 114 -8.16 11.70 -7.81
N GLN A 115 -7.59 11.93 -9.00
CA GLN A 115 -7.34 13.27 -9.53
C GLN A 115 -7.66 13.34 -11.03
N GLY A 116 -7.80 14.57 -11.53
CA GLY A 116 -7.94 14.85 -12.95
C GLY A 116 -9.09 14.09 -13.63
N GLY A 117 -8.83 13.57 -14.83
CA GLY A 117 -9.86 12.97 -15.68
C GLY A 117 -10.28 11.53 -15.31
N TYR A 118 -9.77 10.95 -14.23
CA TYR A 118 -10.08 9.58 -13.81
C TYR A 118 -10.93 9.50 -12.53
N GLN A 119 -10.96 10.58 -11.74
CA GLN A 119 -11.58 10.63 -10.42
C GLN A 119 -13.03 10.13 -10.44
N ASP A 120 -13.89 10.71 -11.28
CA ASP A 120 -15.31 10.37 -11.30
C ASP A 120 -15.56 8.92 -11.73
N GLU A 121 -14.85 8.47 -12.78
CA GLU A 121 -14.95 7.08 -13.26
C GLU A 121 -14.49 6.08 -12.19
N PHE A 122 -13.41 6.41 -11.47
CA PHE A 122 -12.87 5.55 -10.42
C PHE A 122 -13.79 5.51 -9.20
N LEU A 123 -14.25 6.65 -8.69
CA LEU A 123 -15.17 6.70 -7.54
C LEU A 123 -16.50 6.03 -7.85
N SER A 124 -16.99 6.12 -9.10
CA SER A 124 -18.17 5.36 -9.55
C SER A 124 -17.90 3.85 -9.50
N ALA A 125 -16.76 3.39 -10.02
CA ALA A 125 -16.39 1.98 -9.99
C ALA A 125 -16.25 1.44 -8.55
N ILE A 126 -15.66 2.22 -7.63
CA ILE A 126 -15.59 1.86 -6.21
C ILE A 126 -16.99 1.78 -5.58
N ARG A 127 -17.87 2.76 -5.87
CA ARG A 127 -19.26 2.74 -5.38
C ARG A 127 -20.00 1.48 -5.83
N GLU A 128 -19.89 1.10 -7.11
CA GLU A 128 -20.49 -0.12 -7.64
C GLU A 128 -19.94 -1.40 -6.97
N ALA A 129 -18.63 -1.42 -6.64
CA ALA A 129 -18.03 -2.53 -5.92
C ALA A 129 -18.57 -2.63 -4.49
N LEU A 130 -18.66 -1.49 -3.78
CA LEU A 130 -19.20 -1.42 -2.41
C LEU A 130 -20.69 -1.83 -2.36
N GLU A 131 -21.49 -1.50 -3.38
CA GLU A 131 -22.88 -1.97 -3.51
C GLU A 131 -22.99 -3.50 -3.51
N ARG A 132 -22.01 -4.17 -4.12
CA ARG A 132 -21.88 -5.63 -4.14
C ARG A 132 -21.21 -6.20 -2.90
N LYS A 133 -20.95 -5.37 -1.88
CA LYS A 133 -20.25 -5.75 -0.63
C LYS A 133 -18.82 -6.23 -0.86
N VAL A 134 -18.19 -5.75 -1.94
CA VAL A 134 -16.75 -5.94 -2.18
C VAL A 134 -15.99 -5.12 -1.15
N GLU A 135 -14.99 -5.73 -0.53
CA GLU A 135 -14.12 -5.04 0.42
C GLU A 135 -13.13 -4.13 -0.33
N VAL A 136 -13.06 -2.87 0.07
CA VAL A 136 -12.15 -1.87 -0.52
C VAL A 136 -11.23 -1.36 0.57
N ARG A 137 -9.93 -1.60 0.40
CA ARG A 137 -8.87 -1.14 1.30
C ARG A 137 -7.93 -0.20 0.57
N ILE A 138 -7.80 1.02 1.06
CA ILE A 138 -6.92 2.02 0.45
C ILE A 138 -5.92 2.49 1.51
N LEU A 139 -4.65 2.43 1.15
CA LEU A 139 -3.53 2.76 2.01
C LEU A 139 -2.70 3.84 1.30
N LEU A 140 -2.73 5.07 1.82
CA LEU A 140 -2.02 6.24 1.27
C LEU A 140 -0.97 6.76 2.24
N LEU A 141 0.07 7.40 1.70
CA LEU A 141 1.15 7.94 2.51
C LEU A 141 0.64 9.11 3.36
N ASP A 142 1.20 9.25 4.55
CA ASP A 142 1.00 10.41 5.39
C ASP A 142 1.73 11.64 4.82
N PRO A 143 1.02 12.73 4.47
CA PRO A 143 1.65 13.93 3.91
C PRO A 143 2.63 14.60 4.87
N ASP A 144 2.46 14.40 6.18
CA ASP A 144 3.29 14.99 7.23
C ASP A 144 4.50 14.09 7.58
N ALA A 145 4.62 12.89 6.98
CA ALA A 145 5.74 12.00 7.27
C ALA A 145 6.99 12.36 6.47
N ARG A 146 8.16 12.13 7.08
CA ARG A 146 9.49 12.25 6.42
C ARG A 146 9.60 11.48 5.10
N ALA A 147 8.82 10.41 4.94
CA ALA A 147 8.74 9.64 3.71
C ALA A 147 8.15 10.45 2.54
N ALA A 148 7.24 11.38 2.79
CA ALA A 148 6.67 12.26 1.77
C ALA A 148 7.71 13.28 1.29
N GLU A 149 8.48 13.87 2.21
CA GLU A 149 9.60 14.76 1.90
C GLU A 149 10.68 14.04 1.07
N GLN A 150 11.09 12.84 1.52
CA GLN A 150 12.06 12.02 0.79
C GLN A 150 11.58 11.74 -0.64
N ARG A 151 10.28 11.50 -0.83
CA ARG A 151 9.73 11.27 -2.15
C ARG A 151 9.74 12.52 -3.02
N ALA A 152 9.46 13.69 -2.45
CA ALA A 152 9.55 14.96 -3.17
C ALA A 152 10.98 15.20 -3.67
N ASP A 153 11.99 14.88 -2.85
CA ASP A 153 13.40 14.93 -3.23
C ASP A 153 13.75 13.92 -4.32
N ASP A 154 13.28 12.67 -4.21
CA ASP A 154 13.45 11.63 -5.24
C ASP A 154 12.85 12.04 -6.59
N LEU A 155 11.85 12.91 -6.59
CA LEU A 155 11.22 13.48 -7.79
C LEU A 155 11.82 14.82 -8.22
N LEU A 156 12.94 15.24 -7.62
CA LEU A 156 13.60 16.52 -7.88
C LEU A 156 12.67 17.72 -7.73
N GLN A 157 11.69 17.63 -6.82
CA GLN A 157 10.70 18.68 -6.58
C GLN A 157 9.90 19.07 -7.84
N GLN A 158 9.82 18.18 -8.84
CA GLN A 158 9.04 18.40 -10.07
C GLN A 158 7.52 18.25 -9.85
N THR A 159 7.11 17.80 -8.68
CA THR A 159 5.72 17.52 -8.32
C THR A 159 5.55 17.78 -6.84
N ASP A 160 4.46 18.46 -6.47
CA ASP A 160 4.12 18.68 -5.06
C ASP A 160 3.51 17.39 -4.47
N VAL A 161 4.36 16.56 -3.89
CA VAL A 161 3.96 15.26 -3.34
C VAL A 161 2.95 15.44 -2.20
N VAL A 162 3.19 16.40 -1.32
CA VAL A 162 2.38 16.63 -0.12
C VAL A 162 0.98 17.09 -0.51
N ASP A 163 0.86 18.04 -1.45
CA ASP A 163 -0.44 18.51 -1.90
C ASP A 163 -1.22 17.42 -2.65
N ASN A 164 -0.54 16.61 -3.46
CA ASN A 164 -1.22 15.52 -4.15
C ASN A 164 -1.78 14.45 -3.19
N ILE A 165 -1.03 14.12 -2.14
CA ILE A 165 -1.51 13.24 -1.06
C ILE A 165 -2.72 13.86 -0.37
N LEU A 166 -2.62 15.14 0.03
CA LEU A 166 -3.72 15.83 0.71
C LEU A 166 -4.99 15.90 -0.16
N ASP A 167 -4.86 16.21 -1.44
CA ASP A 167 -5.97 16.22 -2.40
C ASP A 167 -6.65 14.84 -2.48
N ASN A 168 -5.86 13.78 -2.60
CA ASN A 168 -6.37 12.41 -2.60
C ASN A 168 -7.14 12.09 -1.31
N LEU A 169 -6.60 12.47 -0.16
CA LEU A 169 -7.24 12.25 1.14
C LEU A 169 -8.54 13.06 1.28
N ARG A 170 -8.59 14.31 0.77
CA ARG A 170 -9.82 15.12 0.77
C ARG A 170 -10.91 14.45 -0.06
N VAL A 171 -10.57 14.01 -1.28
CA VAL A 171 -11.49 13.29 -2.16
C VAL A 171 -12.03 12.02 -1.49
N LEU A 172 -11.17 11.22 -0.86
CA LEU A 172 -11.59 10.01 -0.15
C LEU A 172 -12.47 10.31 1.07
N ASN A 173 -12.19 11.39 1.79
CA ASN A 173 -12.99 11.81 2.93
C ASN A 173 -14.40 12.24 2.52
N GLU A 174 -14.50 13.07 1.48
CA GLU A 174 -15.77 13.48 0.89
C GLU A 174 -16.55 12.28 0.36
N PHE A 175 -15.87 11.40 -0.39
CA PHE A 175 -16.48 10.17 -0.89
C PHE A 175 -17.02 9.29 0.25
N LYS A 176 -16.24 9.05 1.30
CA LYS A 176 -16.66 8.24 2.45
C LYS A 176 -17.84 8.86 3.19
N ARG A 177 -17.84 10.19 3.38
CA ARG A 177 -18.95 10.92 3.99
C ARG A 177 -20.24 10.79 3.18
N ASP A 178 -20.15 10.82 1.86
CA ASP A 178 -21.31 10.76 0.97
C ASP A 178 -21.81 9.33 0.69
N LEU A 179 -21.11 8.31 1.23
CA LEU A 179 -21.56 6.92 1.17
C LEU A 179 -22.64 6.64 2.23
N PRO A 180 -23.66 5.82 1.89
CA PRO A 180 -24.58 5.26 2.89
C PRO A 180 -23.85 4.38 3.90
N GLU A 181 -24.32 4.36 5.15
CA GLU A 181 -23.71 3.60 6.25
C GLU A 181 -23.47 2.11 5.92
N ARG A 182 -24.40 1.48 5.20
CA ARG A 182 -24.29 0.08 4.76
C ARG A 182 -23.08 -0.20 3.85
N MET A 183 -22.60 0.81 3.13
CA MET A 183 -21.45 0.73 2.23
C MET A 183 -20.15 1.12 2.93
N ARG A 184 -20.20 2.09 3.86
CA ARG A 184 -19.01 2.58 4.59
C ARG A 184 -18.25 1.45 5.28
N ARG A 185 -18.94 0.47 5.85
CA ARG A 185 -18.32 -0.71 6.48
C ARG A 185 -17.48 -1.61 5.56
N TYR A 186 -17.57 -1.42 4.25
CA TYR A 186 -16.76 -2.15 3.26
C TYR A 186 -15.65 -1.27 2.66
N LEU A 187 -15.55 0.00 3.08
CA LEU A 187 -14.50 0.92 2.66
C LEU A 187 -13.63 1.28 3.86
N ASP A 188 -12.40 0.78 3.86
CA ASP A 188 -11.38 1.15 4.82
C ASP A 188 -10.30 1.97 4.12
N VAL A 189 -10.06 3.17 4.64
CA VAL A 189 -8.97 4.04 4.20
C VAL A 189 -8.06 4.29 5.39
N ARG A 190 -6.76 4.02 5.19
CA ARG A 190 -5.72 4.17 6.20
C ARG A 190 -4.54 4.98 5.66
N ILE A 191 -3.85 5.66 6.56
CA ILE A 191 -2.74 6.55 6.28
C ILE A 191 -1.51 6.04 7.01
N TYR A 192 -0.44 5.74 6.28
CA TYR A 192 0.80 5.15 6.82
C TYR A 192 1.97 6.12 6.69
N SER A 193 2.91 6.06 7.63
CA SER A 193 4.01 7.05 7.70
C SER A 193 5.36 6.54 7.17
N ALA A 194 5.48 5.28 6.77
CA ALA A 194 6.74 4.66 6.36
C ALA A 194 6.77 4.37 4.84
N LEU A 195 7.85 4.73 4.12
CA LEU A 195 7.92 4.55 2.67
C LEU A 195 8.05 3.06 2.28
N PRO A 196 7.05 2.42 1.63
CA PRO A 196 7.23 1.09 1.08
C PRO A 196 8.17 1.14 -0.12
N PRO A 197 8.90 0.05 -0.43
CA PRO A 197 9.73 -0.03 -1.63
C PRO A 197 8.91 -0.11 -2.93
N VAL A 198 7.59 -0.34 -2.82
CA VAL A 198 6.68 -0.67 -3.93
C VAL A 198 5.30 -0.05 -3.73
N GLN A 199 4.61 0.19 -4.84
CA GLN A 199 3.15 0.37 -4.89
C GLN A 199 2.47 -0.96 -5.21
N MET A 200 1.19 -1.07 -4.87
CA MET A 200 0.36 -2.21 -5.21
C MET A 200 -1.08 -1.78 -5.52
N TYR A 201 -1.60 -2.26 -6.65
CA TYR A 201 -3.02 -2.26 -6.96
C TYR A 201 -3.48 -3.70 -7.10
N ARG A 202 -4.53 -4.10 -6.39
CA ARG A 202 -5.09 -5.45 -6.44
C ARG A 202 -6.59 -5.40 -6.66
N VAL A 203 -7.06 -6.22 -7.60
CA VAL A 203 -8.47 -6.55 -7.77
C VAL A 203 -8.60 -8.06 -7.80
N ASP A 204 -9.20 -8.63 -6.77
CA ASP A 204 -9.36 -10.07 -6.60
C ASP A 204 -8.02 -10.85 -6.75
N ASP A 205 -7.86 -11.57 -7.87
CA ASP A 205 -6.68 -12.38 -8.21
C ASP A 205 -5.69 -11.68 -9.16
N HIS A 206 -5.89 -10.40 -9.44
CA HIS A 206 -4.99 -9.59 -10.27
C HIS A 206 -4.26 -8.59 -9.40
N VAL A 207 -2.93 -8.62 -9.43
CA VAL A 207 -2.05 -7.70 -8.71
C VAL A 207 -1.19 -6.96 -9.72
N ILE A 208 -1.10 -5.64 -9.58
CA ILE A 208 -0.20 -4.77 -10.32
C ILE A 208 0.76 -4.16 -9.31
N VAL A 209 2.05 -4.34 -9.55
CA VAL A 209 3.13 -3.85 -8.71
C VAL A 209 4.00 -2.90 -9.49
N SER A 210 4.44 -1.82 -8.86
CA SER A 210 5.56 -1.03 -9.37
C SER A 210 6.48 -0.64 -8.22
N PHE A 211 7.70 -0.25 -8.56
CA PHE A 211 8.66 0.30 -7.60
C PHE A 211 8.61 1.82 -7.64
N TYR A 212 9.16 2.48 -6.63
CA TYR A 212 9.35 3.94 -6.65
C TYR A 212 10.74 4.28 -7.19
N PRO A 213 10.88 4.56 -8.50
CA PRO A 213 12.15 5.02 -9.06
C PRO A 213 12.43 6.47 -8.68
N VAL A 214 13.70 6.84 -8.73
CA VAL A 214 14.15 8.23 -8.69
C VAL A 214 13.83 8.91 -10.03
N ASN A 215 13.45 10.19 -9.99
CA ASN A 215 13.12 11.08 -11.12
C ASN A 215 11.87 10.73 -11.94
N MET A 216 11.00 9.83 -11.48
CA MET A 216 9.70 9.61 -12.13
C MET A 216 8.66 9.06 -11.17
N THR A 217 7.40 9.33 -11.47
CA THR A 217 6.26 8.82 -10.72
C THR A 217 6.04 7.33 -10.96
N SER A 218 5.43 6.67 -9.99
CA SER A 218 5.27 5.21 -10.00
C SER A 218 4.30 4.71 -11.08
N TRP A 219 3.32 5.52 -11.51
CA TRP A 219 2.47 5.18 -12.66
C TRP A 219 3.15 5.33 -14.02
N ASN A 220 4.24 6.10 -14.11
CA ASN A 220 5.09 6.19 -15.30
C ASN A 220 6.23 5.17 -15.31
N ALA A 221 6.41 4.43 -14.21
CA ALA A 221 7.37 3.35 -14.10
C ALA A 221 6.83 2.03 -14.67
N ALA A 222 7.72 1.06 -14.85
CA ALA A 222 7.34 -0.29 -15.27
C ALA A 222 6.37 -0.93 -14.27
N GLN A 223 5.33 -1.57 -14.78
CA GLN A 223 4.30 -2.25 -13.99
C GLN A 223 4.40 -3.75 -14.17
N TYR A 224 4.47 -4.48 -13.08
CA TYR A 224 4.49 -5.94 -13.05
C TYR A 224 3.10 -6.43 -12.68
N GLN A 225 2.39 -6.99 -13.64
CA GLN A 225 1.21 -7.79 -13.38
C GLN A 225 1.65 -9.11 -12.80
N THR A 226 0.95 -9.60 -11.78
CA THR A 226 1.23 -10.86 -11.10
C THR A 226 -0.06 -11.37 -10.44
N SER A 227 -0.02 -12.59 -9.91
CA SER A 227 -1.12 -13.12 -9.08
C SER A 227 -0.76 -13.02 -7.59
N PRO A 228 -1.75 -13.00 -6.67
CA PRO A 228 -1.48 -13.03 -5.23
C PRO A 228 -0.68 -14.27 -4.77
N GLN A 229 -0.74 -15.36 -5.55
CA GLN A 229 -0.06 -16.63 -5.21
C GLN A 229 1.40 -16.66 -5.71
N ALA A 230 1.76 -15.84 -6.69
CA ALA A 230 3.13 -15.72 -7.17
C ALA A 230 4.04 -15.07 -6.11
N GLN A 231 5.34 -15.34 -6.17
CA GLN A 231 6.31 -14.87 -5.16
C GLN A 231 6.28 -13.33 -5.00
N LEU A 232 6.21 -12.60 -6.11
CA LEU A 232 6.12 -11.14 -6.07
C LEU A 232 4.81 -10.68 -5.43
N GLY A 233 3.68 -11.29 -5.81
CA GLY A 233 2.36 -11.01 -5.23
C GLY A 233 2.29 -11.27 -3.72
N GLN A 234 2.88 -12.38 -3.26
CA GLN A 234 3.00 -12.69 -1.84
C GLN A 234 3.84 -11.65 -1.11
N PHE A 235 5.01 -11.29 -1.65
CA PHE A 235 5.89 -10.30 -1.05
C PHE A 235 5.19 -8.95 -0.86
N VAL A 236 4.54 -8.43 -1.91
CA VAL A 236 3.84 -7.14 -1.81
C VAL A 236 2.60 -7.22 -0.93
N GLY A 237 1.90 -8.35 -0.94
CA GLY A 237 0.77 -8.61 -0.04
C GLY A 237 1.21 -8.58 1.43
N THR A 238 2.34 -9.22 1.76
CA THR A 238 2.91 -9.14 3.11
C THR A 238 3.28 -7.71 3.49
N LYS A 239 3.87 -6.93 2.57
CA LYS A 239 4.19 -5.51 2.84
C LYS A 239 2.94 -4.66 3.05
N PHE A 240 1.88 -4.92 2.28
CA PHE A 240 0.58 -4.31 2.51
C PHE A 240 0.09 -4.62 3.93
N ASP A 241 0.04 -5.89 4.31
CA ASP A 241 -0.48 -6.31 5.63
C ASP A 241 0.36 -5.74 6.79
N GLU A 242 1.69 -5.71 6.64
CA GLU A 242 2.61 -5.09 7.61
C GLU A 242 2.28 -3.61 7.84
N LEU A 243 2.12 -2.83 6.76
CA LEU A 243 1.78 -1.40 6.87
C LEU A 243 0.35 -1.20 7.33
N TRP A 244 -0.58 -2.03 6.85
CA TRP A 244 -1.99 -1.97 7.23
C TRP A 244 -2.16 -2.14 8.74
N GLU A 245 -1.42 -3.06 9.36
CA GLU A 245 -1.47 -3.40 10.78
C GLU A 245 -0.44 -2.65 11.65
N ALA A 246 0.37 -1.77 11.05
CA ALA A 246 1.38 -1.02 11.78
C ALA A 246 0.73 -0.05 12.78
N ARG A 247 1.35 0.11 13.95
CA ARG A 247 0.87 1.02 15.00
C ARG A 247 0.86 2.48 14.57
N SER A 248 1.77 2.86 13.67
CA SER A 248 1.86 4.21 13.10
C SER A 248 0.80 4.48 12.03
N THR A 249 0.03 3.47 11.61
CA THR A 249 -0.99 3.63 10.58
C THR A 249 -2.30 4.06 11.21
N ARG A 250 -2.84 5.20 10.75
CA ARG A 250 -4.06 5.82 11.27
C ARG A 250 -5.24 5.64 10.32
N TRP A 251 -6.46 5.62 10.85
CA TRP A 251 -7.66 5.66 10.03
C TRP A 251 -7.84 7.03 9.37
N LEU A 252 -8.56 7.07 8.24
CA LEU A 252 -8.90 8.34 7.59
C LEU A 252 -9.55 9.36 8.54
N ASP A 253 -10.47 8.91 9.39
CA ASP A 253 -11.18 9.83 10.30
C ASP A 253 -10.22 10.44 11.35
N GLN A 254 -9.21 9.67 11.77
CA GLN A 254 -8.16 10.10 12.71
C GLN A 254 -7.14 11.03 12.06
N PHE A 255 -7.04 11.03 10.74
CA PHE A 255 -6.25 12.03 10.02
C PHE A 255 -6.95 13.40 10.03
N TRP A 256 -8.28 13.43 9.99
CA TRP A 256 -9.08 14.66 9.92
C TRP A 256 -9.49 15.24 11.27
N THR A 257 -9.62 14.39 12.29
CA THR A 257 -10.12 14.80 13.60
C THR A 257 -9.30 14.19 14.72
N LEU A 258 -9.14 14.97 15.78
CA LEU A 258 -8.52 14.59 17.04
C LEU A 258 -9.61 14.53 18.11
N THR A 259 -9.63 13.45 18.87
CA THR A 259 -10.55 13.31 20.01
C THR A 259 -9.85 13.78 21.28
N LEU A 260 -10.42 14.79 21.92
CA LEU A 260 -9.97 15.35 23.20
C LEU A 260 -10.94 14.96 24.31
N ASP A 261 -10.43 14.63 25.49
CA ASP A 261 -11.21 14.22 26.67
C ASP A 261 -10.79 15.08 27.88
N ASP A 262 -11.74 15.78 28.51
CA ASP A 262 -11.53 16.64 29.69
C ASP A 262 -12.05 16.03 31.01
N GLN A 263 -12.29 14.70 31.03
CA GLN A 263 -12.92 13.91 32.09
C GLN A 263 -14.46 13.97 32.11
N ASN A 264 -15.07 15.08 31.70
CA ASN A 264 -16.52 15.26 31.72
C ASN A 264 -17.13 15.09 30.33
N GLU A 265 -16.40 15.50 29.30
CA GLU A 265 -16.86 15.59 27.94
C GLU A 265 -15.78 15.18 26.95
N ARG A 266 -16.22 14.72 25.77
CA ARG A 266 -15.35 14.41 24.63
C ARG A 266 -15.61 15.40 23.50
N TYR A 267 -14.54 15.95 22.96
CA TYR A 267 -14.57 16.87 21.85
C TYR A 267 -13.89 16.23 20.63
N GLU A 268 -14.57 16.21 19.49
CA GLU A 268 -13.95 15.93 18.21
C GLU A 268 -13.58 17.27 17.56
N ALA A 269 -12.28 17.49 17.36
CA ALA A 269 -11.77 18.75 16.82
C ALA A 269 -10.91 18.51 15.58
N ARG A 270 -11.04 19.38 14.58
CA ARG A 270 -10.08 19.43 13.48
C ARG A 270 -8.72 19.85 14.04
N PHE A 271 -7.65 19.29 13.48
CA PHE A 271 -6.31 19.55 13.98
C PHE A 271 -5.23 19.58 12.89
N VAL A 272 -4.13 20.24 13.20
CA VAL A 272 -2.86 20.16 12.48
C VAL A 272 -1.74 19.90 13.49
N GLU A 273 -0.70 19.21 13.03
CA GLU A 273 0.52 18.94 13.79
C GLU A 273 1.67 19.68 13.11
N ILE A 274 2.42 20.47 13.88
CA ILE A 274 3.53 21.29 13.37
C ILE A 274 4.64 21.21 14.40
N ASP A 275 5.82 20.72 14.01
CA ASP A 275 6.98 20.56 14.88
C ASP A 275 6.65 19.83 16.21
N ASP A 276 5.95 18.69 16.11
CA ASP A 276 5.47 17.88 17.25
C ASP A 276 4.50 18.62 18.21
N GLN A 277 3.91 19.74 17.76
CA GLN A 277 2.88 20.48 18.49
C GLN A 277 1.53 20.34 17.82
N PHE A 278 0.48 20.13 18.63
CA PHE A 278 -0.89 20.04 18.14
C PHE A 278 -1.61 21.37 18.24
N TYR A 279 -2.27 21.74 17.15
CA TYR A 279 -3.16 22.89 17.07
C TYR A 279 -4.55 22.40 16.67
N VAL A 280 -5.59 22.80 17.40
CA VAL A 280 -6.96 22.34 17.19
C VAL A 280 -7.91 23.50 16.93
N SER A 281 -8.94 23.26 16.12
CA SER A 281 -10.08 24.16 16.02
C SER A 281 -10.88 24.10 17.33
N GLY A 282 -10.95 25.24 17.99
CA GLY A 282 -11.51 25.41 19.32
C GLY A 282 -12.99 25.78 19.33
N ARG A 283 -13.66 25.94 18.18
CA ARG A 283 -15.03 26.47 18.15
C ARG A 283 -15.98 25.71 19.07
N THR A 284 -16.08 24.39 18.89
CA THR A 284 -16.95 23.54 19.72
C THR A 284 -16.52 23.56 21.18
N ILE A 285 -15.21 23.53 21.46
CA ILE A 285 -14.67 23.50 22.83
C ILE A 285 -14.99 24.80 23.57
N VAL A 286 -14.83 25.95 22.89
CA VAL A 286 -15.16 27.28 23.40
C VAL A 286 -16.65 27.40 23.69
N GLU A 287 -17.52 26.96 22.78
CA GLU A 287 -18.97 26.99 22.95
C GLU A 287 -19.43 26.24 24.22
N HIS A 288 -18.82 25.09 24.54
CA HIS A 288 -19.15 24.30 25.73
C HIS A 288 -18.56 24.89 27.03
N ASN A 289 -17.45 25.65 26.94
CA ASN A 289 -16.72 26.17 28.09
C ASN A 289 -16.85 27.69 28.29
N LEU A 290 -17.84 28.34 27.67
CA LEU A 290 -18.07 29.79 27.75
C LEU A 290 -18.14 30.33 29.20
N ARG A 291 -18.61 29.52 30.15
CA ARG A 291 -18.75 29.93 31.56
C ARG A 291 -17.47 29.79 32.38
N ASN A 292 -16.65 28.80 32.08
CA ASN A 292 -15.51 28.41 32.90
C ASN A 292 -14.16 28.92 32.33
N GLY A 293 -14.16 29.38 31.08
CA GLY A 293 -12.94 29.68 30.35
C GLY A 293 -12.32 28.42 29.75
N ILE A 294 -11.49 28.61 28.73
CA ILE A 294 -10.77 27.53 28.03
C ILE A 294 -9.26 27.53 28.28
N ASP A 295 -8.71 28.66 28.72
CA ASP A 295 -7.28 28.79 28.95
C ASP A 295 -6.86 27.97 30.17
N GLY A 296 -5.91 27.06 29.97
CA GLY A 296 -5.48 26.12 30.99
C GLY A 296 -6.43 24.94 31.21
N LEU A 297 -7.44 24.73 30.36
CA LEU A 297 -8.34 23.55 30.48
C LEU A 297 -7.53 22.26 30.22
N PRO A 298 -7.45 21.32 31.19
CA PRO A 298 -6.71 20.09 31.00
C PRO A 298 -7.48 19.12 30.11
N VAL A 299 -6.83 18.65 29.05
CA VAL A 299 -7.38 17.66 28.11
C VAL A 299 -6.40 16.52 27.86
N ARG A 300 -6.90 15.36 27.45
CA ARG A 300 -6.08 14.25 26.96
C ARG A 300 -6.48 13.93 25.53
N ILE A 301 -5.47 13.63 24.71
CA ILE A 301 -5.69 13.10 23.37
C ILE A 301 -6.07 11.62 23.52
N VAL A 302 -7.19 11.24 22.91
CA VAL A 302 -7.67 9.87 22.84
C VAL A 302 -7.45 9.37 21.43
N ASN A 303 -6.46 8.51 21.27
CA ASN A 303 -6.15 7.86 20.00
C ASN A 303 -6.56 6.40 20.06
N ASP A 304 -7.57 6.04 19.30
CA ASP A 304 -7.85 4.64 19.03
C ASP A 304 -6.88 4.16 17.95
N ASN A 305 -6.50 2.90 17.90
CA ASN A 305 -5.76 2.38 16.75
C ASN A 305 -6.64 1.51 15.85
N ALA A 306 -6.07 1.03 14.74
CA ALA A 306 -6.68 0.05 13.84
C ALA A 306 -7.26 -1.20 14.53
N LYS A 307 -6.77 -1.53 15.73
CA LYS A 307 -7.16 -2.70 16.52
C LYS A 307 -8.17 -2.37 17.63
N GLY A 308 -8.64 -1.12 17.69
CA GLY A 308 -9.55 -0.65 18.74
C GLY A 308 -8.89 -0.47 20.10
N GLU A 309 -7.56 -0.46 20.18
CA GLU A 309 -6.86 -0.15 21.42
C GLU A 309 -6.91 1.36 21.65
N VAL A 310 -7.46 1.75 22.80
CA VAL A 310 -7.60 3.15 23.20
C VAL A 310 -6.31 3.58 23.91
N HIS A 311 -5.55 4.47 23.32
CA HIS A 311 -4.40 5.11 23.95
C HIS A 311 -4.77 6.53 24.38
N ARG A 312 -4.59 6.82 25.67
CA ARG A 312 -4.72 8.18 26.22
C ARG A 312 -3.35 8.78 26.43
N SER A 313 -3.12 9.96 25.87
CA SER A 313 -1.88 10.70 26.06
C SER A 313 -1.72 11.19 27.50
N LYS A 314 -0.55 11.78 27.78
CA LYS A 314 -0.38 12.69 28.93
C LYS A 314 -1.37 13.86 28.82
N SER A 315 -1.62 14.53 29.95
CA SER A 315 -2.48 15.71 29.98
C SER A 315 -1.81 16.87 29.25
N PHE A 316 -2.59 17.57 28.46
CA PHE A 316 -2.26 18.85 27.82
C PHE A 316 -3.13 19.95 28.43
N LEU A 317 -2.70 21.19 28.30
CA LEU A 317 -3.46 22.38 28.60
C LEU A 317 -3.81 23.05 27.27
N LEU A 318 -5.07 23.47 27.13
CA LEU A 318 -5.50 24.28 26.00
C LEU A 318 -5.09 25.73 26.23
N THR A 319 -4.42 26.32 25.24
CA THR A 319 -4.02 27.72 25.24
C THR A 319 -4.54 28.40 23.98
N PRO A 320 -5.45 29.38 24.07
CA PRO A 320 -5.88 30.13 22.90
C PRO A 320 -4.71 30.93 22.33
N LEU A 321 -4.59 30.95 21.00
CA LEU A 321 -3.55 31.73 20.34
C LEU A 321 -3.97 33.19 20.17
N ASP A 322 -3.06 34.10 20.48
CA ASP A 322 -3.24 35.54 20.23
C ASP A 322 -3.28 35.83 18.73
N GLN A 323 -4.12 36.80 18.33
CA GLN A 323 -4.29 37.20 16.92
C GLN A 323 -3.00 37.71 16.26
N SER A 324 -2.04 38.18 17.05
CA SER A 324 -0.74 38.67 16.58
C SER A 324 0.39 37.63 16.69
N SER A 325 0.11 36.40 17.13
CA SER A 325 1.13 35.38 17.30
C SER A 325 1.59 34.80 15.96
N ALA A 326 2.90 34.57 15.82
CA ALA A 326 3.44 33.87 14.65
C ALA A 326 2.91 32.43 14.55
N ASP A 327 2.73 31.78 15.71
CA ASP A 327 2.11 30.45 15.83
C ASP A 327 0.72 30.41 15.18
N LEU A 328 -0.10 31.45 15.35
CA LEU A 328 -1.44 31.49 14.73
C LEU A 328 -1.34 31.56 13.22
N ALA A 329 -0.48 32.41 12.66
CA ALA A 329 -0.32 32.53 11.22
C ALA A 329 0.12 31.21 10.58
N MET A 330 1.08 30.54 11.23
CA MET A 330 1.57 29.21 10.83
C MET A 330 0.46 28.15 10.93
N ALA A 331 -0.24 28.08 12.06
CA ALA A 331 -1.33 27.13 12.23
C ALA A 331 -2.44 27.34 11.19
N LEU A 332 -2.84 28.58 10.93
CA LEU A 332 -3.84 28.92 9.92
C LEU A 332 -3.41 28.50 8.51
N ASP A 333 -2.12 28.66 8.15
CA ASP A 333 -1.60 28.19 6.87
C ASP A 333 -1.75 26.66 6.74
N HIS A 334 -1.33 25.90 7.75
CA HIS A 334 -1.49 24.45 7.76
C HIS A 334 -2.97 24.02 7.78
N PHE A 335 -3.85 24.73 8.49
CA PHE A 335 -5.29 24.47 8.48
C PHE A 335 -5.88 24.74 7.09
N ASN A 336 -5.51 25.84 6.46
CA ASN A 336 -5.97 26.17 5.12
C ASN A 336 -5.46 25.16 4.09
N ARG A 337 -4.20 24.73 4.23
CA ARG A 337 -3.64 23.68 3.40
C ARG A 337 -4.36 22.37 3.63
N LYS A 338 -4.56 21.91 4.87
CA LYS A 338 -5.19 20.61 5.14
C LYS A 338 -6.69 20.59 4.81
N TYR A 339 -7.44 21.62 5.19
CA TYR A 339 -8.91 21.63 5.17
C TYR A 339 -9.54 22.65 4.19
N GLY A 340 -8.77 23.54 3.54
CA GLY A 340 -9.26 24.59 2.65
C GLY A 340 -9.49 25.97 3.30
N HIS A 341 -9.71 27.01 2.48
CA HIS A 341 -9.76 28.43 2.88
C HIS A 341 -11.05 28.92 3.56
N THR A 342 -11.49 28.28 4.64
CA THR A 342 -12.75 28.66 5.32
C THR A 342 -12.66 28.72 6.85
N HIS A 343 -11.45 28.74 7.43
CA HIS A 343 -11.29 28.57 8.88
C HIS A 343 -11.20 29.93 9.58
N GLN A 344 -12.37 30.47 9.96
CA GLN A 344 -12.50 31.57 10.93
C GLN A 344 -12.72 31.05 12.36
N ASP A 345 -12.13 29.90 12.68
CA ASP A 345 -12.28 29.31 14.01
C ASP A 345 -11.21 29.85 14.97
N VAL A 346 -11.54 29.85 16.26
CA VAL A 346 -10.55 30.03 17.33
C VAL A 346 -9.58 28.85 17.26
N ILE A 347 -8.27 29.11 17.17
CA ILE A 347 -7.25 28.06 17.19
C ILE A 347 -6.67 27.94 18.60
N LEU A 348 -6.61 26.72 19.11
CA LEU A 348 -6.04 26.39 20.41
C LEU A 348 -4.77 25.57 20.23
N LYS A 349 -3.73 25.90 21.00
CA LYS A 349 -2.50 25.12 21.10
C LYS A 349 -2.60 24.14 22.26
N LEU A 350 -2.19 22.89 22.06
CA LEU A 350 -2.06 21.91 23.15
C LEU A 350 -0.65 21.96 23.72
N THR A 351 -0.52 22.52 24.92
CA THR A 351 0.76 22.59 25.63
C THR A 351 0.85 21.43 26.63
N PRO A 352 1.94 20.64 26.68
CA PRO A 352 2.07 19.58 27.68
C PRO A 352 1.88 20.15 29.09
N SER A 353 0.98 19.54 29.88
CA SER A 353 0.83 19.94 31.28
C SER A 353 2.15 19.64 32.00
N PRO A 354 2.68 20.57 32.82
CA PRO A 354 3.78 20.24 33.72
C PRO A 354 3.28 19.08 34.58
N SER A 355 3.92 17.92 34.42
CA SER A 355 3.57 16.73 35.17
C SER A 355 3.75 17.05 36.65
N THR A 356 2.68 16.91 37.44
CA THR A 356 2.83 16.40 38.80
C THR A 356 3.45 15.02 38.65
N GLU A 357 4.77 14.92 38.84
CA GLU A 357 5.47 13.63 38.93
C GLU A 357 4.84 12.71 39.99
#